data_AF-A0A7J8L9J6-F1
#
_entry.id   AF-A0A7J8L9J6-F1
#
_cell.length_a   1.000
_cell.length_b   1.000
_cell.length_c   1.000
_cell.angle_alpha   90.00
_cell.angle_beta   90.00
_cell.angle_gamma   90.00
#
_symmetry.space_group_name_H-M   'P 1'
#
loop_
_entity.id
_entity.type
_entity.pdbx_description
1 polymer ?
#
loop_
_entity_poly.entity_id
_entity_poly.type
_entity_poly.pdbx_seq_one_letter_code
_entity_poly.pdbx_strand_id
1 'polypeptide(L)'
;AHKEAVNSLSGNGSAKLGTVATVVAAANSTAKECSKEIEAAMQVSLRNVLGLVANRPTDGPMDDFTIMKETLRVKDEELQNLARDLRARDSTIREIADKLSETAEAAESAASAAHAMDEHRRIACEEIERLTKDSEKQREAFMLKLRESEERLGFLSEERDQLIKQRDSAMQEAHMWRNELAKARERVVILEAAVLRAEEKVRVAETDAEARIKEAEQKEAAAVKEKQDLLAYVNALQAHLQRQQSDTKQIFEEKKESSNTSNSPPDTKDVELSDNVDKACLSVSRTASVPEESVVHMAADEVNIQPVGEGEWSDIQATDARIADVREIAPEAEGSSHDISVVSPAVNNQHDQGPNTFHQP
;
A
#
# COMPACT_ATOMS: atom_id res chain seq x y z
N ALA A 1 81.20 15.98 29.34
CA ALA A 1 81.21 15.92 27.87
C ALA A 1 81.30 14.47 27.33
N HIS A 2 82.47 13.95 26.91
CA HIS A 2 82.53 12.63 26.24
C HIS A 2 82.06 11.45 27.11
N LYS A 3 82.26 11.54 28.44
CA LYS A 3 81.80 10.53 29.42
C LYS A 3 80.28 10.56 29.66
N GLU A 4 79.64 11.73 29.56
CA GLU A 4 78.17 11.85 29.66
C GLU A 4 77.47 11.40 28.37
N ALA A 5 78.13 11.58 27.21
CA ALA A 5 77.65 11.11 25.93
C ALA A 5 77.52 9.58 25.87
N VAL A 6 78.43 8.84 26.53
CA VAL A 6 78.42 7.37 26.55
C VAL A 6 77.29 6.80 27.42
N ASN A 7 76.95 7.45 28.53
CA ASN A 7 75.89 6.97 29.42
C ASN A 7 74.46 7.28 28.92
N SER A 8 74.30 8.16 27.93
CA SER A 8 73.00 8.62 27.45
C SER A 8 72.52 7.88 26.17
N LEU A 9 73.28 6.91 25.67
CA LEU A 9 73.02 6.22 24.38
C LEU A 9 71.95 5.11 24.42
N SER A 10 71.35 4.82 25.59
CA SER A 10 70.45 3.66 25.80
C SER A 10 68.93 3.93 25.67
N GLY A 11 68.47 4.99 24.99
CA GLY A 11 67.03 5.30 24.83
C GLY A 11 66.66 6.05 23.54
N ASN A 12 65.37 5.98 23.14
CA ASN A 12 64.77 6.31 21.83
C ASN A 12 65.20 7.62 21.13
N GLY A 13 65.21 7.56 19.78
CA GLY A 13 65.96 8.43 18.87
C GLY A 13 65.58 9.90 18.70
N SER A 14 64.49 10.41 19.29
CA SER A 14 64.11 11.83 19.14
C SER A 14 64.92 12.76 20.08
N ALA A 15 65.23 12.31 21.31
CA ALA A 15 66.08 13.07 22.23
C ALA A 15 67.57 13.11 21.80
N LYS A 16 68.00 12.17 20.93
CA LYS A 16 69.40 12.02 20.48
C LYS A 16 69.91 13.22 19.67
N LEU A 17 69.08 13.81 18.80
CA LEU A 17 69.50 14.95 17.97
C LEU A 17 69.62 16.25 18.77
N GLY A 18 68.68 16.48 19.71
CA GLY A 18 68.69 17.68 20.55
C GLY A 18 69.90 17.76 21.49
N THR A 19 70.29 16.65 22.13
CA THR A 19 71.46 16.59 23.02
C THR A 19 72.78 16.63 22.25
N VAL A 20 72.87 16.02 21.06
CA VAL A 20 74.08 16.12 20.22
C VAL A 20 74.24 17.54 19.68
N ALA A 21 73.16 18.18 19.22
CA ALA A 21 73.22 19.56 18.73
C ALA A 21 73.69 20.56 19.81
N THR A 22 73.20 20.41 21.04
CA THR A 22 73.61 21.28 22.17
C THR A 22 75.06 21.07 22.59
N VAL A 23 75.55 19.82 22.60
CA VAL A 23 76.96 19.53 22.92
C VAL A 23 77.91 20.00 21.81
N VAL A 24 77.52 19.86 20.54
CA VAL A 24 78.30 20.39 19.39
C VAL A 24 78.35 21.92 19.44
N ALA A 25 77.24 22.58 19.78
CA ALA A 25 77.21 24.03 19.95
C ALA A 25 78.13 24.50 21.10
N ALA A 26 78.12 23.81 22.24
CA ALA A 26 78.99 24.11 23.37
C ALA A 26 80.48 23.92 23.02
N ALA A 27 80.83 22.81 22.35
CA ALA A 27 82.21 22.54 21.92
C ALA A 27 82.73 23.58 20.92
N ASN A 28 81.91 23.97 19.93
CA ASN A 28 82.26 25.02 18.98
C ASN A 28 82.41 26.39 19.65
N SER A 29 81.61 26.69 20.69
CA SER A 29 81.76 27.92 21.48
C SER A 29 83.09 27.94 22.25
N THR A 30 83.45 26.84 22.91
CA THR A 30 84.73 26.73 23.63
C THR A 30 85.93 26.81 22.68
N ALA A 31 85.88 26.16 21.52
CA ALA A 31 86.94 26.25 20.52
C ALA A 31 87.11 27.69 19.98
N LYS A 32 86.00 28.41 19.76
CA LYS A 32 86.00 29.81 19.35
C LYS A 32 86.58 30.73 20.43
N GLU A 33 86.33 30.44 21.70
CA GLU A 33 86.86 31.21 22.83
C GLU A 33 88.37 30.97 23.02
N CYS A 34 88.84 29.72 22.95
CA CYS A 34 90.27 29.42 22.94
C CYS A 34 91.01 30.07 21.76
N SER A 35 90.37 30.13 20.58
CA SER A 35 90.96 30.84 19.43
C SER A 35 91.16 32.34 19.70
N LYS A 36 90.22 32.99 20.40
CA LYS A 36 90.34 34.40 20.78
C LYS A 36 91.46 34.62 21.81
N GLU A 37 91.62 33.72 22.78
CA GLU A 37 92.72 33.80 23.75
C GLU A 37 94.09 33.63 23.08
N ILE A 38 94.22 32.70 22.12
CA ILE A 38 95.45 32.51 21.35
C ILE A 38 95.78 33.76 20.52
N GLU A 39 94.77 34.36 19.87
CA GLU A 39 94.96 35.60 19.11
C GLU A 39 95.37 36.77 20.01
N ALA A 40 94.76 36.91 21.19
CA ALA A 40 95.12 37.93 22.17
C ALA A 40 96.56 37.75 22.69
N ALA A 41 96.95 36.51 23.00
CA ALA A 41 98.32 36.19 23.42
C ALA A 41 99.35 36.50 22.31
N MET A 42 98.99 36.24 21.06
CA MET A 42 99.83 36.54 19.90
C MET A 42 99.97 38.05 19.66
N GLN A 43 98.89 38.84 19.85
CA GLN A 43 98.97 40.30 19.79
C GLN A 43 99.85 40.90 20.90
N VAL A 44 99.81 40.36 22.12
CA VAL A 44 100.68 40.80 23.22
C VAL A 44 102.15 40.47 22.92
N SER A 45 102.42 39.28 22.37
CA SER A 45 103.77 38.89 21.95
C SER A 45 104.29 39.79 20.82
N LEU A 46 103.46 40.09 19.83
CA LEU A 46 103.78 40.99 18.72
C LEU A 46 104.07 42.42 19.21
N ARG A 47 103.30 42.92 20.20
CA ARG A 47 103.53 44.22 20.83
C ARG A 47 104.84 44.29 21.60
N ASN A 48 105.22 43.21 22.29
CA ASN A 48 106.50 43.11 23.01
C ASN A 48 107.70 43.02 22.05
N VAL A 49 107.54 42.43 20.87
CA VAL A 49 108.59 42.36 19.84
C VAL A 49 108.72 43.69 19.07
N LEU A 50 107.61 44.40 18.80
CA LEU A 50 107.60 45.68 18.08
C LEU A 50 107.93 46.89 18.97
N GLY A 51 107.79 46.78 20.30
CA GLY A 51 108.13 47.86 21.25
C GLY A 51 109.61 48.26 21.28
N LEU A 52 110.50 47.49 20.62
CA LEU A 52 111.94 47.74 20.57
C LEU A 52 112.40 48.56 19.35
N VAL A 53 111.50 48.91 18.42
CA VAL A 53 111.87 49.66 17.19
C VAL A 53 111.06 50.95 17.08
N ALA A 54 111.29 51.85 18.04
CA ALA A 54 110.80 53.23 17.93
C ALA A 54 111.77 54.04 17.05
N ASN A 55 111.48 54.14 15.74
CA ASN A 55 112.12 55.13 14.89
C ASN A 55 111.57 56.51 15.26
N ARG A 56 112.40 57.35 15.87
CA ARG A 56 112.11 58.77 16.10
C ARG A 56 112.01 59.51 14.75
N PRO A 57 111.03 60.40 14.55
CA PRO A 57 111.04 61.31 13.42
C PRO A 57 112.00 62.46 13.71
N THR A 58 112.97 62.67 12.82
CA THR A 58 113.87 63.82 12.82
C THR A 58 113.10 65.03 12.29
N ASP A 59 112.79 65.96 13.20
CA ASP A 59 112.11 67.23 12.91
C ASP A 59 113.15 68.23 12.35
N GLY A 60 113.22 68.30 11.02
CA GLY A 60 114.08 69.19 10.24
C GLY A 60 113.38 69.53 8.92
N PRO A 61 113.72 70.66 8.26
CA PRO A 61 113.03 71.10 7.05
C PRO A 61 113.14 70.02 5.98
N MET A 62 111.99 69.58 5.47
CA MET A 62 111.84 68.37 4.68
C MET A 62 112.68 68.44 3.39
N ASP A 63 113.72 67.62 3.32
CA ASP A 63 114.60 67.49 2.14
C ASP A 63 113.81 66.89 0.95
N ASP A 64 114.00 67.41 -0.27
CA ASP A 64 113.22 67.02 -1.47
C ASP A 64 113.26 65.51 -1.73
N PHE A 65 114.38 64.86 -1.39
CA PHE A 65 114.53 63.41 -1.47
C PHE A 65 113.61 62.66 -0.49
N THR A 66 113.41 63.20 0.71
CA THR A 66 112.49 62.65 1.71
C THR A 66 111.03 62.80 1.27
N ILE A 67 110.67 63.94 0.66
CA ILE A 67 109.35 64.17 0.08
C ILE A 67 109.04 63.16 -1.03
N MET A 68 109.99 62.93 -1.94
CA MET A 68 109.83 61.96 -3.03
C MET A 68 109.65 60.53 -2.51
N LYS A 69 110.44 60.12 -1.53
CA LYS A 69 110.34 58.78 -0.92
C LYS A 69 109.00 58.56 -0.22
N GLU A 70 108.52 59.55 0.53
CA GLU A 70 107.21 59.44 1.18
C GLU A 70 106.07 59.45 0.16
N THR A 71 106.18 60.25 -0.91
CA THR A 71 105.20 60.25 -2.00
C THR A 71 105.12 58.88 -2.68
N LEU A 72 106.26 58.25 -2.98
CA LEU A 72 106.27 56.89 -3.54
C LEU A 72 105.68 55.87 -2.56
N ARG A 73 105.99 55.96 -1.26
CA ARG A 73 105.42 55.09 -0.23
C ARG A 73 103.89 55.20 -0.18
N VAL A 74 103.36 56.43 -0.18
CA VAL A 74 101.91 56.69 -0.21
C VAL A 74 101.28 56.15 -1.49
N LYS A 75 101.93 56.31 -2.65
CA LYS A 75 101.44 55.76 -3.93
C LYS A 75 101.42 54.24 -3.94
N ASP A 76 102.43 53.57 -3.40
CA ASP A 76 102.44 52.11 -3.26
C ASP A 76 101.33 51.63 -2.33
N GLU A 77 101.07 52.34 -1.23
CA GLU A 77 99.97 52.04 -0.31
C GLU A 77 98.59 52.26 -0.97
N GLU A 78 98.41 53.33 -1.73
CA GLU A 78 97.21 53.58 -2.55
C GLU A 78 96.98 52.45 -3.58
N LEU A 79 98.04 52.01 -4.28
CA LEU A 79 97.95 50.90 -5.24
C LEU A 79 97.61 49.57 -4.55
N GLN A 80 98.20 49.29 -3.39
CA GLN A 80 97.88 48.09 -2.62
C GLN A 80 96.44 48.09 -2.09
N ASN A 81 95.96 49.26 -1.63
CA ASN A 81 94.58 49.44 -1.21
C ASN A 81 93.61 49.25 -2.38
N LEU A 82 93.88 49.87 -3.53
CA LEU A 82 93.08 49.68 -4.75
C LEU A 82 93.03 48.20 -5.19
N ALA A 83 94.16 47.49 -5.14
CA ALA A 83 94.21 46.06 -5.48
C ALA A 83 93.42 45.19 -4.48
N ARG A 84 93.35 45.58 -3.20
CA ARG A 84 92.51 44.90 -2.21
C ARG A 84 91.02 45.14 -2.49
N ASP A 85 90.64 46.39 -2.77
CA ASP A 85 89.27 46.76 -3.10
C ASP A 85 88.78 46.09 -4.38
N LEU A 86 89.62 46.00 -5.42
CA LEU A 86 89.29 45.27 -6.66
C LEU A 86 89.00 43.79 -6.38
N ARG A 87 89.84 43.11 -5.58
CA ARG A 87 89.59 41.71 -5.21
C ARG A 87 88.32 41.52 -4.39
N ALA A 88 88.02 42.46 -3.48
CA ALA A 88 86.78 42.43 -2.73
C ALA A 88 85.56 42.58 -3.66
N ARG A 89 85.62 43.52 -4.60
CA ARG A 89 84.58 43.70 -5.63
C ARG A 89 84.43 42.46 -6.51
N ASP A 90 85.52 41.84 -6.96
CA ASP A 90 85.48 40.59 -7.74
C ASP A 90 84.82 39.45 -6.95
N SER A 91 85.09 39.37 -5.64
CA SER A 91 84.43 38.40 -4.75
C SER A 91 82.93 38.67 -4.66
N THR A 92 82.51 39.92 -4.50
CA THR A 92 81.09 40.30 -4.47
C THR A 92 80.40 40.05 -5.82
N ILE A 93 81.08 40.34 -6.94
CA ILE A 93 80.55 40.06 -8.28
C ILE A 93 80.32 38.56 -8.46
N ARG A 94 81.26 37.71 -8.03
CA ARG A 94 81.11 36.26 -8.09
C ARG A 94 79.92 35.78 -7.26
N GLU A 95 79.80 36.25 -6.01
CA GLU A 95 78.67 35.90 -5.15
C GLU A 95 77.33 36.33 -5.75
N ILE A 96 77.26 37.51 -6.37
CA ILE A 96 76.06 37.98 -7.08
C ILE A 96 75.77 37.09 -8.28
N ALA A 97 76.78 36.71 -9.06
CA ALA A 97 76.61 35.82 -10.21
C ALA A 97 76.09 34.44 -9.78
N ASP A 98 76.63 33.87 -8.71
CA ASP A 98 76.19 32.59 -8.16
C ASP A 98 74.71 32.67 -7.72
N LYS A 99 74.33 33.72 -6.98
CA LYS A 99 72.93 33.95 -6.56
C LYS A 99 71.97 34.14 -7.74
N LEU A 100 72.41 34.82 -8.80
CA LEU A 100 71.60 34.98 -10.01
C LEU A 100 71.43 33.64 -10.73
N SER A 101 72.45 32.79 -10.76
CA SER A 101 72.36 31.43 -11.31
C SER A 101 71.37 30.58 -10.52
N GLU A 102 71.49 30.56 -9.18
CA GLU A 102 70.55 29.85 -8.30
C GLU A 102 69.10 30.33 -8.49
N THR A 103 68.91 31.65 -8.63
CA THR A 103 67.58 32.24 -8.87
C THR A 103 67.03 31.83 -10.23
N ALA A 104 67.87 31.76 -11.27
CA ALA A 104 67.46 31.32 -12.60
C ALA A 104 67.06 29.84 -12.61
N GLU A 105 67.84 28.97 -11.98
CA GLU A 105 67.54 27.53 -11.84
C GLU A 105 66.25 27.29 -11.04
N ALA A 106 66.04 28.06 -9.97
CA ALA A 106 64.81 28.00 -9.18
C ALA A 106 63.59 28.46 -10.01
N ALA A 107 63.73 29.51 -10.82
CA ALA A 107 62.68 30.01 -11.70
C ALA A 107 62.33 29.00 -12.81
N GLU A 108 63.33 28.36 -13.42
CA GLU A 108 63.14 27.31 -14.42
C GLU A 108 62.44 26.08 -13.81
N SER A 109 62.86 25.66 -12.62
CA SER A 109 62.22 24.57 -11.88
C SER A 109 60.76 24.90 -11.54
N ALA A 110 60.48 26.13 -11.10
CA ALA A 110 59.12 26.59 -10.80
C ALA A 110 58.23 26.67 -12.06
N ALA A 111 58.77 27.16 -13.18
CA ALA A 111 58.06 27.20 -14.45
C ALA A 111 57.74 25.80 -14.96
N SER A 112 58.70 24.87 -14.88
CA SER A 112 58.51 23.47 -15.27
C SER A 112 57.45 22.78 -14.40
N ALA A 113 57.46 23.01 -13.09
CA ALA A 113 56.44 22.51 -12.18
C ALA A 113 55.04 23.09 -12.50
N ALA A 114 54.95 24.39 -12.78
CA ALA A 114 53.70 25.03 -13.16
C ALA A 114 53.12 24.47 -14.47
N HIS A 115 53.97 24.23 -15.48
CA HIS A 115 53.56 23.59 -16.73
C HIS A 115 53.06 22.16 -16.53
N ALA A 116 53.75 21.35 -15.73
CA ALA A 116 53.31 19.98 -15.42
C ALA A 116 51.94 19.98 -14.70
N MET A 117 51.75 20.89 -13.74
CA MET A 117 50.47 21.05 -13.03
C MET A 117 49.34 21.48 -13.96
N ASP A 118 49.61 22.41 -14.89
CA ASP A 118 48.60 22.87 -15.85
C ASP A 118 48.16 21.75 -16.81
N GLU A 119 49.10 20.91 -17.23
CA GLU A 119 48.81 19.74 -18.05
C GLU A 119 47.92 18.73 -17.31
N HIS A 120 48.26 18.42 -16.04
CA HIS A 120 47.42 17.57 -15.20
C HIS A 120 46.03 18.17 -14.97
N ARG A 121 45.94 19.49 -14.77
CA ARG A 121 44.66 20.21 -14.64
C ARG A 121 43.83 20.07 -15.92
N ARG A 122 44.45 20.21 -17.09
CA ARG A 122 43.78 20.08 -18.39
C ARG A 122 43.19 18.69 -18.59
N ILE A 123 43.99 17.64 -18.34
CA ILE A 123 43.53 16.24 -18.43
C ILE A 123 42.38 15.98 -17.46
N ALA A 124 42.48 16.47 -16.21
CA ALA A 124 41.41 16.32 -15.22
C ALA A 124 40.12 17.02 -15.65
N CYS A 125 40.20 18.21 -16.24
CA CYS A 125 39.04 18.92 -16.78
C CYS A 125 38.37 18.13 -17.92
N GLU A 126 39.15 17.60 -18.86
CA GLU A 126 38.63 16.79 -19.98
C GLU A 126 37.89 15.53 -19.47
N GLU A 127 38.43 14.86 -18.46
CA GLU A 127 37.80 13.69 -17.85
C GLU A 127 36.51 14.04 -17.07
N ILE A 128 36.50 15.15 -16.34
CA ILE A 128 35.29 15.66 -15.67
C ILE A 128 34.20 15.95 -16.68
N GLU A 129 34.52 16.61 -17.80
CA GLU A 129 33.55 16.89 -18.86
C GLU A 129 32.99 15.61 -19.48
N ARG A 130 33.84 14.62 -19.73
CA ARG A 130 33.43 13.32 -20.26
C ARG A 130 32.48 12.61 -19.29
N LEU A 131 32.86 12.50 -18.01
CA LEU A 131 32.03 11.89 -16.97
C LEU A 131 30.70 12.62 -16.80
N THR A 132 30.71 13.95 -16.85
CA THR A 132 29.49 14.77 -16.77
C THR A 132 28.54 14.43 -17.92
N LYS A 133 29.03 14.46 -19.17
CA LYS A 133 28.24 14.11 -20.35
C LYS A 133 27.68 12.68 -20.30
N ASP A 134 28.47 11.72 -19.84
CA ASP A 134 28.02 10.33 -19.73
C ASP A 134 26.96 10.16 -18.63
N SER A 135 27.13 10.84 -17.50
CA SER A 135 26.13 10.85 -16.42
C SER A 135 24.81 11.51 -16.84
N GLU A 136 24.87 12.58 -17.62
CA GLU A 136 23.71 13.27 -18.18
C GLU A 136 22.94 12.38 -19.14
N LYS A 137 23.63 11.69 -20.06
CA LYS A 137 23.01 10.72 -20.98
C LYS A 137 22.31 9.59 -20.21
N GLN A 138 22.96 9.05 -19.17
CA GLN A 138 22.34 8.01 -18.34
C GLN A 138 21.10 8.52 -17.63
N ARG A 139 21.17 9.72 -17.04
CA ARG A 139 20.02 10.39 -16.41
C ARG A 139 18.87 10.58 -17.40
N GLU A 140 19.15 11.04 -18.62
CA GLU A 140 18.14 11.20 -19.67
C GLU A 140 17.50 9.88 -20.08
N ALA A 141 18.28 8.81 -20.21
CA ALA A 141 17.76 7.48 -20.49
C ALA A 141 16.84 6.96 -19.37
N PHE A 142 17.20 7.19 -18.11
CA PHE A 142 16.35 6.83 -16.97
C PHE A 142 15.08 7.67 -16.89
N MET A 143 15.17 8.98 -17.16
CA MET A 143 14.00 9.87 -17.24
C MET A 143 13.01 9.42 -18.32
N LEU A 144 13.51 8.97 -19.48
CA LEU A 144 12.67 8.47 -20.55
C LEU A 144 11.97 7.16 -20.17
N LYS A 145 12.69 6.22 -19.53
CA LYS A 145 12.09 4.98 -19.00
C LYS A 145 11.06 5.25 -17.91
N LEU A 146 11.31 6.23 -17.04
CA LEU A 146 10.37 6.63 -16.00
C LEU A 146 9.07 7.13 -16.63
N ARG A 147 9.16 8.07 -17.58
CA ARG A 147 7.99 8.59 -18.30
C ARG A 147 7.20 7.49 -18.99
N GLU A 148 7.88 6.59 -19.68
CA GLU A 148 7.23 5.44 -20.34
C GLU A 148 6.52 4.52 -19.32
N SER A 149 7.10 4.32 -18.15
CA SER A 149 6.45 3.56 -17.07
C SER A 149 5.26 4.30 -16.44
N GLU A 150 5.34 5.63 -16.30
CA GLU A 150 4.24 6.46 -15.82
C GLU A 150 3.05 6.42 -16.80
N GLU A 151 3.31 6.50 -18.11
CA GLU A 151 2.29 6.35 -19.15
C GLU A 151 1.60 4.98 -19.07
N ARG A 152 2.38 3.89 -18.93
CA ARG A 152 1.83 2.54 -18.73
C ARG A 152 0.96 2.44 -17.47
N LEU A 153 1.39 3.05 -16.36
CA LEU A 153 0.62 3.09 -15.13
C LEU A 153 -0.70 3.86 -15.31
N GLY A 154 -0.69 4.94 -16.10
CA GLY A 154 -1.90 5.66 -16.49
C GLY A 154 -2.91 4.75 -17.17
N PHE A 155 -2.51 4.02 -18.21
CA PHE A 155 -3.38 3.07 -18.92
C PHE A 155 -3.92 1.97 -18.01
N LEU A 156 -3.06 1.37 -17.17
CA LEU A 156 -3.48 0.32 -16.23
C LEU A 156 -4.45 0.85 -15.17
N SER A 157 -4.29 2.11 -14.74
CA SER A 157 -5.23 2.74 -13.81
C SER A 157 -6.61 2.92 -14.46
N GLU A 158 -6.67 3.37 -15.71
CA GLU A 158 -7.93 3.51 -16.45
C GLU A 158 -8.62 2.15 -16.66
N GLU A 159 -7.86 1.12 -17.02
CA GLU A 159 -8.37 -0.26 -17.18
C GLU A 159 -8.94 -0.79 -15.85
N ARG A 160 -8.21 -0.60 -14.75
CA ARG A 160 -8.69 -0.97 -13.40
C ARG A 160 -10.02 -0.28 -13.10
N ASP A 161 -10.14 1.01 -13.35
CA ASP A 161 -11.36 1.77 -13.05
C ASP A 161 -12.55 1.29 -13.91
N GLN A 162 -12.29 0.91 -15.16
CA GLN A 162 -13.31 0.30 -16.02
C GLN A 162 -13.75 -1.08 -15.51
N LEU A 163 -12.81 -1.91 -15.08
CA LEU A 163 -13.11 -3.22 -14.49
C LEU A 163 -13.89 -3.10 -13.18
N ILE A 164 -13.57 -2.10 -12.35
CA ILE A 164 -14.33 -1.77 -11.13
C ILE A 164 -15.78 -1.45 -11.47
N LYS A 165 -16.02 -0.57 -12.47
CA LYS A 165 -17.38 -0.24 -12.92
C LYS A 165 -18.14 -1.48 -13.40
N GLN A 166 -17.51 -2.33 -14.22
CA GLN A 166 -18.12 -3.56 -14.71
C GLN A 166 -18.48 -4.53 -13.58
N ARG A 167 -17.57 -4.72 -12.62
CA ARG A 167 -17.80 -5.54 -11.43
C ARG A 167 -18.99 -5.02 -10.63
N ASP A 168 -19.06 -3.71 -10.40
CA ASP A 168 -20.12 -3.09 -9.59
C ASP A 168 -21.48 -3.18 -10.28
N SER A 169 -21.54 -2.98 -11.61
CA SER A 169 -22.76 -3.20 -12.41
C SER A 169 -23.22 -4.67 -12.35
N ALA A 170 -22.30 -5.63 -12.52
CA ALA A 170 -22.64 -7.06 -12.43
C ALA A 170 -23.12 -7.44 -11.02
N MET A 171 -22.54 -6.84 -9.98
CA MET A 171 -22.96 -7.06 -8.59
C MET A 171 -24.38 -6.53 -8.35
N GLN A 172 -24.68 -5.31 -8.82
CA GLN A 172 -26.02 -4.71 -8.74
C GLN A 172 -27.05 -5.59 -9.46
N GLU A 173 -26.74 -6.05 -10.68
CA GLU A 173 -27.63 -6.92 -11.44
C GLU A 173 -27.88 -8.25 -10.70
N ALA A 174 -26.83 -8.87 -10.16
CA ALA A 174 -26.95 -10.09 -9.36
C ALA A 174 -27.82 -9.88 -8.12
N HIS A 175 -27.73 -8.72 -7.45
CA HIS A 175 -28.63 -8.39 -6.34
C HIS A 175 -30.09 -8.23 -6.78
N MET A 176 -30.33 -7.59 -7.93
CA MET A 176 -31.68 -7.49 -8.50
C MET A 176 -32.27 -8.87 -8.80
N TRP A 177 -31.52 -9.77 -9.42
CA TRP A 177 -31.97 -11.13 -9.69
C TRP A 177 -32.23 -11.93 -8.42
N ARG A 178 -31.41 -11.77 -7.37
CA ARG A 178 -31.66 -12.40 -6.06
C ARG A 178 -32.97 -11.90 -5.44
N ASN A 179 -33.25 -10.60 -5.53
CA ASN A 179 -34.50 -10.02 -5.02
C ASN A 179 -35.72 -10.55 -5.78
N GLU A 180 -35.65 -10.61 -7.11
CA GLU A 180 -36.76 -11.17 -7.93
C GLU A 180 -36.95 -12.67 -7.69
N LEU A 181 -35.87 -13.43 -7.49
CA LEU A 181 -35.94 -14.83 -7.11
C LEU A 181 -36.62 -15.01 -5.74
N ALA A 182 -36.31 -14.16 -4.75
CA ALA A 182 -36.95 -14.20 -3.44
C ALA A 182 -38.46 -13.93 -3.54
N LYS A 183 -38.87 -12.89 -4.29
CA LYS A 183 -40.28 -12.61 -4.57
C LYS A 183 -40.99 -13.76 -5.28
N ALA A 184 -40.33 -14.41 -6.25
CA ALA A 184 -40.89 -15.55 -6.96
C ALA A 184 -41.11 -16.75 -6.04
N ARG A 185 -40.14 -17.04 -5.16
CA ARG A 185 -40.25 -18.11 -4.15
C ARG A 185 -41.40 -17.85 -3.18
N GLU A 186 -41.56 -16.62 -2.69
CA GLU A 186 -42.69 -16.25 -1.83
C GLU A 186 -44.03 -16.46 -2.53
N ARG A 187 -44.15 -16.03 -3.80
CA ARG A 187 -45.38 -16.27 -4.59
C ARG A 187 -45.71 -17.75 -4.76
N VAL A 188 -44.70 -18.60 -4.96
CA VAL A 188 -44.89 -20.06 -5.07
C VAL A 188 -45.48 -20.62 -3.77
N VAL A 189 -44.91 -20.28 -2.61
CA VAL A 189 -45.41 -20.75 -1.30
C VAL A 189 -46.87 -20.31 -1.07
N ILE A 190 -47.22 -19.07 -1.43
CA ILE A 190 -48.59 -18.57 -1.31
C ILE A 190 -49.56 -19.36 -2.21
N LEU A 191 -49.15 -19.63 -3.45
CA LEU A 191 -49.95 -20.39 -4.41
C LEU A 191 -50.10 -21.85 -3.99
N GLU A 192 -49.04 -22.50 -3.52
CA GLU A 192 -49.08 -23.86 -2.97
C GLU A 192 -50.06 -23.95 -1.80
N ALA A 193 -50.00 -23.00 -0.85
CA ALA A 193 -50.96 -22.95 0.26
C ALA A 193 -52.40 -22.70 -0.21
N ALA A 194 -52.60 -21.95 -1.30
CA ALA A 194 -53.93 -21.74 -1.89
C ALA A 194 -54.46 -23.01 -2.57
N VAL A 195 -53.60 -23.75 -3.29
CA VAL A 195 -53.94 -25.04 -3.91
C VAL A 195 -54.32 -26.05 -2.83
N LEU A 196 -53.50 -26.21 -1.77
CA LEU A 196 -53.82 -27.13 -0.66
C LEU A 196 -55.17 -26.80 0.00
N ARG A 197 -55.49 -25.51 0.20
CA ARG A 197 -56.80 -25.10 0.73
C ARG A 197 -57.95 -25.40 -0.25
N ALA A 198 -57.71 -25.30 -1.55
CA ALA A 198 -58.71 -25.63 -2.57
C ALA A 198 -58.95 -27.15 -2.65
N GLU A 199 -57.88 -27.94 -2.65
CA GLU A 199 -57.91 -29.41 -2.62
C GLU A 199 -58.66 -29.92 -1.38
N GLU A 200 -58.37 -29.36 -0.20
CA GLU A 200 -59.06 -29.72 1.04
C GLU A 200 -60.56 -29.38 1.00
N LYS A 201 -60.94 -28.23 0.41
CA LYS A 201 -62.37 -27.88 0.21
C LYS A 201 -63.07 -28.87 -0.72
N VAL A 202 -62.40 -29.29 -1.80
CA VAL A 202 -62.95 -30.30 -2.73
C VAL A 202 -63.16 -31.61 -1.99
N ARG A 203 -62.15 -32.10 -1.26
CA ARG A 203 -62.24 -33.33 -0.47
C ARG A 203 -63.38 -33.29 0.55
N VAL A 204 -63.56 -32.18 1.27
CA VAL A 204 -64.68 -32.00 2.21
C VAL A 204 -66.02 -32.04 1.47
N ALA A 205 -66.15 -31.33 0.34
CA ALA A 205 -67.37 -31.33 -0.46
C ALA A 205 -67.70 -32.72 -1.05
N GLU A 206 -66.70 -33.48 -1.47
CA GLU A 206 -66.84 -34.88 -1.91
C GLU A 206 -67.36 -35.76 -0.77
N THR A 207 -66.79 -35.66 0.43
CA THR A 207 -67.26 -36.44 1.59
C THR A 207 -68.68 -36.07 2.01
N ASP A 208 -69.07 -34.79 1.94
CA ASP A 208 -70.44 -34.32 2.20
C ASP A 208 -71.41 -34.88 1.15
N ALA A 209 -71.05 -34.79 -0.13
CA ALA A 209 -71.85 -35.33 -1.22
C ALA A 209 -72.04 -36.85 -1.09
N GLU A 210 -70.98 -37.60 -0.75
CA GLU A 210 -71.06 -39.04 -0.52
C GLU A 210 -71.95 -39.39 0.67
N ALA A 211 -71.89 -38.62 1.77
CA ALA A 211 -72.76 -38.80 2.92
C ALA A 211 -74.24 -38.56 2.56
N ARG A 212 -74.54 -37.52 1.78
CA ARG A 212 -75.90 -37.23 1.30
C ARG A 212 -76.43 -38.30 0.36
N ILE A 213 -75.58 -38.88 -0.49
CA ILE A 213 -75.93 -40.04 -1.33
C ILE A 213 -76.27 -41.24 -0.45
N LYS A 214 -75.42 -41.60 0.53
CA LYS A 214 -75.69 -42.71 1.45
C LYS A 214 -76.98 -42.51 2.26
N GLU A 215 -77.25 -41.29 2.70
CA GLU A 215 -78.51 -40.95 3.38
C GLU A 215 -79.72 -41.12 2.45
N ALA A 216 -79.61 -40.67 1.19
CA ALA A 216 -80.65 -40.84 0.19
C ALA A 216 -80.90 -42.33 -0.14
N GLU A 217 -79.84 -43.13 -0.29
CA GLU A 217 -79.92 -44.58 -0.49
C GLU A 217 -80.60 -45.27 0.70
N GLN A 218 -80.27 -44.89 1.93
CA GLN A 218 -80.91 -45.44 3.12
C GLN A 218 -82.41 -45.08 3.20
N LYS A 219 -82.76 -43.83 2.85
CA LYS A 219 -84.16 -43.37 2.77
C LYS A 219 -84.93 -44.12 1.67
N GLU A 220 -84.33 -44.32 0.51
CA GLU A 220 -84.90 -45.11 -0.58
C GLU A 220 -85.14 -46.56 -0.14
N ALA A 221 -84.15 -47.20 0.48
CA ALA A 221 -84.28 -48.57 1.00
C ALA A 221 -85.39 -48.68 2.07
N ALA A 222 -85.52 -47.69 2.96
CA ALA A 222 -86.60 -47.64 3.94
C ALA A 222 -87.98 -47.48 3.27
N ALA A 223 -88.11 -46.59 2.28
CA ALA A 223 -89.34 -46.41 1.52
C ALA A 223 -89.72 -47.65 0.71
N VAL A 224 -88.75 -48.36 0.13
CA VAL A 224 -88.98 -49.65 -0.55
C VAL A 224 -89.47 -50.70 0.43
N LYS A 225 -88.90 -50.78 1.64
CA LYS A 225 -89.35 -51.70 2.69
C LYS A 225 -90.78 -51.35 3.14
N GLU A 226 -91.08 -50.09 3.41
CA GLU A 226 -92.43 -49.65 3.76
C GLU A 226 -93.44 -49.99 2.65
N LYS A 227 -93.07 -49.79 1.38
CA LYS A 227 -93.89 -50.22 0.24
C LYS A 227 -94.13 -51.74 0.25
N GLN A 228 -93.12 -52.55 0.55
CA GLN A 228 -93.26 -54.00 0.66
C GLN A 228 -94.19 -54.39 1.81
N ASP A 229 -94.05 -53.77 2.97
CA ASP A 229 -94.91 -54.00 4.14
C ASP A 229 -96.37 -53.59 3.85
N LEU A 230 -96.59 -52.45 3.20
CA LEU A 230 -97.91 -52.02 2.74
C LEU A 230 -98.51 -52.97 1.70
N LEU A 231 -97.71 -53.46 0.74
CA LEU A 231 -98.17 -54.47 -0.21
C LEU A 231 -98.57 -55.77 0.50
N ALA A 232 -97.80 -56.22 1.50
CA ALA A 232 -98.15 -57.38 2.32
C ALA A 232 -99.47 -57.16 3.08
N TYR A 233 -99.68 -55.96 3.63
CA TYR A 233 -100.92 -55.58 4.31
C TYR A 233 -102.12 -55.56 3.35
N VAL A 234 -101.98 -54.97 2.16
CA VAL A 234 -103.02 -54.98 1.12
C VAL A 234 -103.36 -56.41 0.71
N ASN A 235 -102.36 -57.27 0.54
CA ASN A 235 -102.58 -58.68 0.23
C ASN A 235 -103.34 -59.39 1.37
N ALA A 236 -103.02 -59.12 2.64
CA ALA A 236 -103.74 -59.67 3.78
C ALA A 236 -105.20 -59.19 3.84
N LEU A 237 -105.45 -57.90 3.59
CA LEU A 237 -106.80 -57.33 3.47
C LEU A 237 -107.58 -57.96 2.32
N GLN A 238 -106.94 -58.13 1.15
CA GLN A 238 -107.55 -58.79 0.00
C GLN A 238 -107.91 -60.25 0.31
N ALA A 239 -107.05 -60.98 1.03
CA ALA A 239 -107.33 -62.33 1.49
C ALA A 239 -108.45 -62.39 2.56
N HIS A 240 -108.55 -61.38 3.43
CA HIS A 240 -109.65 -61.24 4.39
C HIS A 240 -110.98 -60.95 3.68
N LEU A 241 -110.98 -60.07 2.68
CA LEU A 241 -112.15 -59.79 1.82
C LEU A 241 -112.58 -61.02 1.02
N GLN A 242 -111.64 -61.79 0.45
CA GLN A 242 -111.95 -63.05 -0.21
C GLN A 242 -112.55 -64.08 0.75
N ARG A 243 -112.01 -64.20 1.97
CA ARG A 243 -112.59 -65.04 3.04
C ARG A 243 -114.00 -64.59 3.44
N GLN A 244 -114.21 -63.30 3.65
CA GLN A 244 -115.53 -62.73 3.88
C GLN A 244 -116.49 -63.00 2.73
N GLN A 245 -116.05 -62.89 1.47
CA GLN A 245 -116.87 -63.23 0.31
C GLN A 245 -117.18 -64.73 0.21
N SER A 246 -116.25 -65.62 0.58
CA SER A 246 -116.53 -67.06 0.66
C SER A 246 -117.46 -67.40 1.82
N ASP A 247 -117.32 -66.76 2.99
CA ASP A 247 -118.21 -66.92 4.15
C ASP A 247 -119.61 -66.35 3.85
N THR A 248 -119.68 -65.21 3.16
CA THR A 248 -120.94 -64.61 2.69
C THR A 248 -121.59 -65.48 1.60
N LYS A 249 -120.81 -66.14 0.73
CA LYS A 249 -121.31 -67.14 -0.23
C LYS A 249 -121.80 -68.41 0.46
N GLN A 250 -121.20 -68.82 1.59
CA GLN A 250 -121.69 -69.93 2.40
C GLN A 250 -123.01 -69.60 3.12
N ILE A 251 -123.25 -68.32 3.42
CA ILE A 251 -124.53 -67.82 3.95
C ILE A 251 -125.58 -67.60 2.84
N PHE A 252 -125.15 -67.45 1.56
CA PHE A 252 -126.05 -67.18 0.42
C PHE A 252 -126.54 -68.39 -0.38
N GLU A 253 -126.02 -69.60 -0.14
CA GLU A 253 -126.59 -70.82 -0.75
C GLU A 253 -127.94 -71.26 -0.14
N GLU A 254 -128.41 -70.59 0.92
CA GLU A 254 -129.67 -70.92 1.60
C GLU A 254 -130.64 -69.72 1.76
N LYS A 255 -130.85 -68.89 0.72
CA LYS A 255 -132.20 -68.33 0.45
C LYS A 255 -132.36 -67.62 -0.89
N LYS A 256 -133.51 -67.93 -1.47
CA LYS A 256 -134.08 -67.61 -2.77
C LYS A 256 -134.77 -66.23 -2.82
N GLU A 257 -134.59 -65.55 -3.96
CA GLU A 257 -135.47 -64.59 -4.69
C GLU A 257 -135.78 -63.15 -4.23
N SER A 258 -135.89 -62.31 -5.29
CA SER A 258 -136.56 -60.99 -5.47
C SER A 258 -135.75 -59.74 -5.11
N SER A 259 -135.95 -58.54 -5.67
CA SER A 259 -136.50 -57.99 -6.93
C SER A 259 -136.23 -56.48 -6.93
N ASN A 260 -136.06 -55.85 -8.11
CA ASN A 260 -136.31 -54.44 -8.53
C ASN A 260 -136.01 -53.27 -7.53
N THR A 261 -135.43 -52.11 -7.88
CA THR A 261 -135.96 -51.04 -8.76
C THR A 261 -135.07 -49.78 -8.62
N SER A 262 -134.82 -49.08 -9.73
CA SER A 262 -134.67 -47.63 -9.99
C SER A 262 -133.98 -46.59 -9.06
N ASN A 263 -133.28 -45.68 -9.75
CA ASN A 263 -133.12 -44.22 -9.54
C ASN A 263 -131.85 -43.67 -8.86
N SER A 264 -131.47 -42.50 -9.35
CA SER A 264 -130.18 -41.80 -9.35
C SER A 264 -130.06 -40.69 -8.27
N PRO A 265 -129.13 -39.72 -8.38
CA PRO A 265 -128.04 -39.31 -7.45
C PRO A 265 -128.46 -38.23 -6.40
N PRO A 266 -127.59 -37.68 -5.52
CA PRO A 266 -126.85 -36.43 -5.84
C PRO A 266 -125.56 -36.11 -5.01
N ASP A 267 -125.03 -34.90 -5.25
CA ASP A 267 -123.98 -34.06 -4.64
C ASP A 267 -123.81 -34.01 -3.09
N THR A 268 -122.61 -33.59 -2.66
CA THR A 268 -122.23 -32.50 -1.70
C THR A 268 -120.82 -32.75 -1.11
N LYS A 269 -120.00 -31.84 -0.54
CA LYS A 269 -119.64 -30.40 -0.61
C LYS A 269 -118.43 -30.19 0.35
N ASP A 270 -117.48 -29.34 -0.05
CA ASP A 270 -116.62 -28.38 0.71
C ASP A 270 -115.69 -28.79 1.90
N VAL A 271 -114.38 -28.41 1.85
CA VAL A 271 -113.72 -27.29 2.58
C VAL A 271 -112.17 -27.39 2.53
N GLU A 272 -111.52 -26.22 2.38
CA GLU A 272 -110.10 -25.86 2.11
C GLU A 272 -109.04 -26.08 3.23
N LEU A 273 -107.74 -26.11 2.88
CA LEU A 273 -106.73 -25.06 3.23
C LEU A 273 -105.35 -25.25 2.52
N SER A 274 -104.86 -24.17 1.86
CA SER A 274 -103.50 -23.53 1.90
C SER A 274 -102.22 -24.37 1.62
N ASP A 275 -101.16 -23.94 0.92
CA ASP A 275 -100.75 -22.71 0.21
C ASP A 275 -99.52 -23.01 -0.71
N ASN A 276 -99.32 -22.14 -1.72
CA ASN A 276 -98.09 -21.83 -2.47
C ASN A 276 -97.61 -22.75 -3.61
N VAL A 277 -97.93 -22.33 -4.84
CA VAL A 277 -97.32 -22.78 -6.11
C VAL A 277 -96.68 -21.56 -6.80
N ASP A 278 -95.42 -21.76 -7.21
CA ASP A 278 -94.63 -21.14 -8.28
C ASP A 278 -94.81 -19.65 -8.64
N LYS A 279 -93.68 -18.92 -8.53
CA LYS A 279 -93.36 -17.84 -9.48
C LYS A 279 -92.05 -18.14 -10.21
N ALA A 280 -92.20 -18.43 -11.49
CA ALA A 280 -91.16 -18.31 -12.49
C ALA A 280 -90.62 -16.87 -12.56
N CYS A 281 -89.30 -16.73 -12.61
CA CYS A 281 -88.62 -15.57 -13.18
C CYS A 281 -87.42 -16.05 -14.00
N LEU A 282 -87.63 -16.20 -15.30
CA LEU A 282 -86.58 -16.06 -16.30
C LEU A 282 -86.27 -14.57 -16.47
N SER A 283 -84.99 -14.23 -16.54
CA SER A 283 -84.52 -13.02 -17.21
C SER A 283 -83.10 -13.24 -17.72
N VAL A 284 -83.01 -13.47 -19.03
CA VAL A 284 -81.79 -13.36 -19.84
C VAL A 284 -81.81 -12.01 -20.53
N SER A 285 -80.69 -11.28 -20.48
CA SER A 285 -80.12 -10.41 -21.53
C SER A 285 -79.13 -9.41 -20.90
N ARG A 286 -78.03 -8.98 -21.49
CA ARG A 286 -77.15 -9.42 -22.58
C ARG A 286 -75.98 -8.41 -22.59
N THR A 287 -74.80 -8.87 -23.00
CA THR A 287 -73.72 -8.13 -23.72
C THR A 287 -72.87 -7.04 -23.03
N ALA A 288 -71.56 -7.20 -23.28
CA ALA A 288 -70.42 -6.38 -22.93
C ALA A 288 -70.30 -5.05 -23.70
N SER A 289 -69.51 -4.10 -23.14
CA SER A 289 -68.40 -3.39 -23.81
C SER A 289 -67.65 -2.45 -22.81
N VAL A 290 -66.33 -2.45 -22.91
CA VAL A 290 -65.32 -1.45 -22.42
C VAL A 290 -65.14 -0.39 -23.56
N PRO A 291 -64.41 0.77 -23.51
CA PRO A 291 -63.68 1.60 -22.50
C PRO A 291 -64.31 3.04 -22.40
N GLU A 292 -63.81 4.13 -21.79
CA GLU A 292 -62.56 4.89 -21.99
C GLU A 292 -62.57 6.17 -21.09
N GLU A 293 -61.41 6.81 -21.00
CA GLU A 293 -60.94 7.93 -20.17
C GLU A 293 -61.87 9.16 -19.94
N SER A 294 -61.71 9.82 -18.78
CA SER A 294 -61.66 11.28 -18.71
C SER A 294 -60.94 11.79 -17.45
N VAL A 295 -59.86 12.51 -17.72
CA VAL A 295 -58.99 13.31 -16.84
C VAL A 295 -59.72 14.56 -16.32
N VAL A 296 -59.58 14.93 -15.03
CA VAL A 296 -59.34 16.32 -14.57
C VAL A 296 -58.55 16.32 -13.24
N HIS A 297 -57.58 17.23 -13.18
CA HIS A 297 -56.54 17.45 -12.17
C HIS A 297 -56.97 18.17 -10.88
N MET A 298 -56.26 17.83 -9.79
CA MET A 298 -55.58 18.66 -8.76
C MET A 298 -56.26 19.88 -8.11
N ALA A 299 -56.37 19.82 -6.78
CA ALA A 299 -55.84 20.80 -5.80
C ALA A 299 -55.89 20.14 -4.41
N ALA A 300 -54.78 19.72 -3.81
CA ALA A 300 -53.90 20.53 -2.95
C ALA A 300 -54.66 21.16 -1.76
N ASP A 301 -54.62 20.50 -0.61
CA ASP A 301 -54.49 21.22 0.66
C ASP A 301 -53.65 20.42 1.65
N GLU A 302 -52.89 21.20 2.41
CA GLU A 302 -51.64 20.93 3.08
C GLU A 302 -51.90 20.54 4.54
N VAL A 303 -51.55 19.32 4.97
CA VAL A 303 -51.42 19.00 6.40
C VAL A 303 -50.15 18.21 6.64
N ASN A 304 -49.18 18.96 7.15
CA ASN A 304 -47.89 18.53 7.69
C ASN A 304 -48.10 17.60 8.90
N ILE A 305 -47.73 16.32 8.78
CA ILE A 305 -47.60 15.41 9.92
C ILE A 305 -46.15 14.94 10.00
N GLN A 306 -45.47 15.47 11.00
CA GLN A 306 -44.10 15.22 11.40
C GLN A 306 -43.94 13.79 11.96
N PRO A 307 -42.95 12.97 11.55
CA PRO A 307 -42.68 11.70 12.21
C PRO A 307 -41.93 11.93 13.52
N VAL A 308 -42.50 11.37 14.59
CA VAL A 308 -42.02 11.38 15.97
C VAL A 308 -40.73 10.56 16.10
N GLY A 309 -39.67 11.24 16.54
CA GLY A 309 -38.90 10.94 17.75
C GLY A 309 -38.27 9.55 17.91
N GLU A 310 -36.94 9.55 17.89
CA GLU A 310 -36.04 8.51 18.41
C GLU A 310 -36.50 8.02 19.81
N GLY A 311 -36.90 6.75 19.86
CA GLY A 311 -37.14 6.00 21.09
C GLY A 311 -35.95 5.09 21.35
N GLU A 312 -35.12 5.52 22.29
CA GLU A 312 -34.04 4.84 22.96
C GLU A 312 -34.48 3.46 23.51
N TRP A 313 -34.02 2.36 22.91
CA TRP A 313 -34.15 1.01 23.50
C TRP A 313 -32.85 0.65 24.20
N SER A 314 -32.77 1.06 25.46
CA SER A 314 -31.74 0.62 26.40
C SER A 314 -32.11 -0.75 27.01
N ASP A 315 -31.08 -1.58 27.20
CA ASP A 315 -31.01 -2.77 28.06
C ASP A 315 -31.93 -3.97 27.77
N ILE A 316 -31.39 -4.92 26.98
CA ILE A 316 -31.62 -6.35 27.23
C ILE A 316 -30.27 -7.06 27.28
N GLN A 317 -29.80 -7.35 28.50
CA GLN A 317 -28.74 -8.33 28.75
C GLN A 317 -29.25 -9.72 28.36
N ALA A 318 -28.74 -10.26 27.25
CA ALA A 318 -28.89 -11.67 26.91
C ALA A 318 -27.65 -12.43 27.36
N THR A 319 -27.91 -13.41 28.21
CA THR A 319 -26.98 -14.26 28.95
C THR A 319 -26.25 -15.24 28.03
N ASP A 320 -25.02 -15.60 28.43
CA ASP A 320 -24.15 -16.63 27.86
C ASP A 320 -24.86 -17.81 27.18
N ALA A 321 -24.65 -17.97 25.88
CA ALA A 321 -24.78 -19.26 25.19
C ALA A 321 -23.69 -19.39 24.12
N ARG A 322 -22.71 -20.24 24.43
CA ARG A 322 -21.57 -20.62 23.60
C ARG A 322 -22.03 -21.23 22.27
N ILE A 323 -21.62 -20.65 21.15
CA ILE A 323 -21.45 -21.37 19.89
C ILE A 323 -20.06 -21.00 19.36
N ALA A 324 -19.20 -22.01 19.36
CA ALA A 324 -17.84 -21.97 18.87
C ALA A 324 -17.80 -21.98 17.33
N ASP A 325 -16.64 -21.57 16.80
CA ASP A 325 -16.21 -21.56 15.39
C ASP A 325 -16.52 -20.30 14.56
N VAL A 326 -15.90 -19.19 14.96
CA VAL A 326 -15.38 -18.20 14.00
C VAL A 326 -13.93 -17.90 14.40
N ARG A 327 -12.96 -18.23 13.53
CA ARG A 327 -11.58 -17.74 13.69
C ARG A 327 -11.58 -16.24 13.45
N GLU A 328 -11.51 -15.48 14.53
CA GLU A 328 -11.10 -14.09 14.51
C GLU A 328 -9.58 -14.03 14.30
N ILE A 329 -9.12 -13.38 13.24
CA ILE A 329 -7.71 -13.02 13.06
C ILE A 329 -7.57 -11.59 13.59
N ALA A 330 -6.86 -11.43 14.70
CA ALA A 330 -6.51 -10.13 15.26
C ALA A 330 -5.50 -9.39 14.34
N PRO A 331 -5.50 -8.05 14.30
CA PRO A 331 -4.48 -7.30 13.59
C PRO A 331 -3.24 -7.19 14.50
N GLU A 332 -2.18 -7.94 14.20
CA GLU A 332 -0.89 -7.66 14.80
C GLU A 332 -0.28 -6.40 14.18
N ALA A 333 -0.02 -5.44 15.06
CA ALA A 333 0.78 -4.26 14.76
C ALA A 333 2.27 -4.63 14.69
N GLU A 334 2.92 -4.07 13.67
CA GLU A 334 4.32 -3.61 13.63
C GLU A 334 5.46 -4.57 13.98
N GLY A 335 6.25 -4.87 12.94
CA GLY A 335 7.71 -4.74 13.01
C GLY A 335 8.50 -6.02 12.78
N SER A 336 9.07 -6.19 11.58
CA SER A 336 10.45 -6.70 11.35
C SER A 336 10.72 -7.00 9.87
N SER A 337 11.60 -6.20 9.27
CA SER A 337 12.57 -6.52 8.20
C SER A 337 12.18 -7.53 7.11
N HIS A 338 11.88 -7.06 5.89
CA HIS A 338 12.11 -7.86 4.69
C HIS A 338 13.06 -7.09 3.76
N ASP A 339 14.32 -7.49 3.80
CA ASP A 339 15.36 -7.08 2.85
C ASP A 339 14.96 -7.46 1.43
N ILE A 340 15.13 -6.50 0.52
CA ILE A 340 14.98 -6.69 -0.92
C ILE A 340 16.19 -7.51 -1.39
N SER A 341 15.97 -8.77 -1.77
CA SER A 341 17.04 -9.58 -2.36
C SER A 341 17.32 -9.10 -3.79
N VAL A 342 18.38 -8.31 -3.94
CA VAL A 342 18.93 -7.91 -5.24
C VAL A 342 19.59 -9.12 -5.87
N VAL A 343 18.98 -9.64 -6.95
CA VAL A 343 19.57 -10.66 -7.82
C VAL A 343 20.85 -10.09 -8.43
N SER A 344 22.01 -10.63 -8.01
CA SER A 344 23.28 -10.47 -8.71
C SER A 344 23.47 -11.66 -9.66
N PRO A 345 23.97 -11.48 -10.90
CA PRO A 345 24.21 -12.59 -11.80
C PRO A 345 25.42 -13.41 -11.33
N ALA A 346 25.35 -14.72 -11.58
CA ALA A 346 26.30 -15.73 -11.15
C ALA A 346 27.75 -15.39 -11.53
N VAL A 347 28.61 -15.27 -10.52
CA VAL A 347 30.07 -15.35 -10.68
C VAL A 347 30.45 -16.82 -10.53
N ASN A 348 30.83 -17.41 -11.64
CA ASN A 348 31.39 -18.74 -11.75
C ASN A 348 32.79 -18.75 -11.11
N ASN A 349 32.97 -19.42 -9.98
CA ASN A 349 34.29 -19.69 -9.40
C ASN A 349 34.66 -21.16 -9.63
N GLN A 350 35.62 -21.39 -10.52
CA GLN A 350 36.54 -22.51 -10.43
C GLN A 350 37.98 -21.99 -10.52
N HIS A 351 38.71 -22.32 -9.45
CA HIS A 351 40.17 -22.34 -9.22
C HIS A 351 41.10 -22.12 -10.43
N ASP A 352 42.13 -21.27 -10.27
CA ASP A 352 43.48 -21.75 -9.92
C ASP A 352 44.50 -20.61 -9.65
N GLN A 353 45.27 -20.78 -8.57
CA GLN A 353 46.71 -20.46 -8.40
C GLN A 353 47.21 -19.00 -8.45
N GLY A 354 47.80 -18.55 -7.32
CA GLY A 354 49.01 -17.70 -7.31
C GLY A 354 48.96 -16.42 -6.45
N PRO A 355 49.79 -16.30 -5.39
CA PRO A 355 49.90 -15.05 -4.61
C PRO A 355 50.98 -14.16 -5.23
N ASN A 356 50.66 -12.89 -5.51
CA ASN A 356 51.69 -11.86 -5.64
C ASN A 356 51.15 -10.48 -5.22
N THR A 357 51.60 -10.10 -4.04
CA THR A 357 51.73 -8.77 -3.46
C THR A 357 52.25 -7.76 -4.47
N PHE A 358 51.60 -6.60 -4.65
CA PHE A 358 52.29 -5.35 -4.96
C PHE A 358 51.49 -4.13 -4.46
N HIS A 359 52.19 -3.34 -3.65
CA HIS A 359 51.86 -1.99 -3.23
C HIS A 359 52.25 -0.96 -4.30
N GLN A 360 51.61 0.22 -4.18
CA GLN A 360 52.08 1.58 -4.52
C GLN A 360 51.87 2.13 -5.94
N PRO A 361 51.89 3.48 -6.13
CA PRO A 361 52.35 4.57 -5.24
C PRO A 361 51.29 5.19 -4.31
#